data_AF-A0A969GD29-F1
#
_entry.id   AF-A0A969GD29-F1
#
_cell.length_a   1.000
_cell.length_b   1.000
_cell.length_c   1.000
_cell.angle_alpha   90.00
_cell.angle_beta   90.00
_cell.angle_gamma   90.00
#
_symmetry.space_group_name_H-M   'P 1'
#
loop_
_entity.id
_entity.type
_entity.pdbx_description
1 polymer ?
#
loop_
_entity_poly.entity_id
_entity_poly.type
_entity_poly.pdbx_seq_one_letter_code
_entity_poly.pdbx_strand_id
1 'polypeptide(L)'
;MGNLAIGSRGTIKIGKSAELNINNNVVLHRFSYDDESEQQIYMTLNEGSKLSFGGNARIHNNTNYDTPVKLNIYMKGGTVNLSGLDADSRQLVNLIYDEAEPNFSDNIKILGNPVSDNLRFSMTSDYVSDVTISLFSIDGKRVLNEFQFINKGINYIETDISNLPNGLYFLHLQSETETFTDKILIMR
;
A
#
# COMPACT_ATOMS: atom_id res chain seq x y z
N MET A 1 -23.48 -7.23 21.47
CA MET A 1 -22.13 -7.27 20.85
C MET A 1 -22.11 -6.26 19.72
N GLY A 2 -21.03 -5.52 19.54
CA GLY A 2 -20.91 -4.55 18.45
C GLY A 2 -20.52 -5.26 17.16
N ASN A 3 -21.32 -5.08 16.10
CA ASN A 3 -21.06 -5.66 14.80
C ASN A 3 -20.83 -4.54 13.78
N LEU A 4 -19.81 -4.69 12.94
CA LEU A 4 -19.74 -3.97 11.67
C LEU A 4 -20.35 -4.88 10.59
N ALA A 5 -21.59 -4.64 10.22
CA ALA A 5 -22.26 -5.37 9.15
C ALA A 5 -22.11 -4.62 7.84
N ILE A 6 -21.65 -5.32 6.81
CA ILE A 6 -21.45 -4.75 5.47
C ILE A 6 -22.20 -5.65 4.49
N GLY A 7 -23.16 -5.06 3.79
CA GLY A 7 -23.86 -5.74 2.70
C GLY A 7 -22.99 -5.84 1.44
N SER A 8 -23.31 -6.79 0.58
CA SER A 8 -22.81 -6.88 -0.79
C SER A 8 -22.94 -5.54 -1.51
N ARG A 9 -21.94 -5.21 -2.35
CA ARG A 9 -21.78 -3.90 -3.01
C ARG A 9 -21.48 -2.75 -2.05
N GLY A 10 -21.47 -3.00 -0.74
CA GLY A 10 -20.98 -2.06 0.26
C GLY A 10 -19.50 -1.75 0.04
N THR A 11 -19.14 -0.49 0.25
CA THR A 11 -17.75 -0.03 0.16
C THR A 11 -17.38 0.67 1.46
N ILE A 12 -16.20 0.35 2.00
CA ILE A 12 -15.57 1.17 3.05
C ILE A 12 -14.44 1.97 2.42
N LYS A 13 -14.55 3.30 2.53
CA LYS A 13 -13.49 4.22 2.12
C LYS A 13 -12.79 4.73 3.37
N ILE A 14 -11.51 4.36 3.52
CA ILE A 14 -10.65 4.92 4.55
C ILE A 14 -9.91 6.10 3.94
N GLY A 15 -10.00 7.27 4.61
CA GLY A 15 -9.31 8.48 4.17
C GLY A 15 -7.79 8.33 4.20
N LYS A 16 -7.08 9.21 3.50
CA LYS A 16 -5.61 9.24 3.51
C LYS A 16 -5.10 9.32 4.96
N SER A 17 -4.10 8.51 5.29
CA SER A 17 -3.50 8.45 6.63
C SER A 17 -4.46 8.12 7.78
N ALA A 18 -5.67 7.60 7.48
CA ALA A 18 -6.63 7.20 8.52
C ALA A 18 -6.46 5.74 8.92
N GLU A 19 -6.87 5.43 10.14
CA GLU A 19 -6.75 4.09 10.73
C GLU A 19 -8.12 3.53 11.11
N LEU A 20 -8.39 2.30 10.69
CA LEU A 20 -9.55 1.52 11.12
C LEU A 20 -9.07 0.31 11.93
N ASN A 21 -9.48 0.27 13.20
CA ASN A 21 -9.18 -0.81 14.11
C ASN A 21 -10.45 -1.58 14.42
N ILE A 22 -10.49 -2.86 14.07
CA ILE A 22 -11.63 -3.74 14.30
C ILE A 22 -11.21 -4.78 15.33
N ASN A 23 -11.89 -4.81 16.48
CA ASN A 23 -11.62 -5.78 17.55
C ASN A 23 -12.90 -6.51 17.97
N ASN A 24 -13.79 -6.75 17.01
CA ASN A 24 -15.05 -7.46 17.19
C ASN A 24 -15.54 -8.04 15.85
N ASN A 25 -16.83 -8.33 15.74
CA ASN A 25 -17.41 -8.99 14.58
C ASN A 25 -17.50 -8.06 13.35
N VAL A 26 -16.98 -8.55 12.23
CA VAL A 26 -17.34 -8.09 10.88
C VAL A 26 -18.28 -9.13 10.28
N VAL A 27 -19.46 -8.67 9.89
CA VAL A 27 -20.47 -9.52 9.26
C VAL A 27 -20.52 -9.17 7.78
N LEU A 28 -20.12 -10.13 6.95
CA LEU A 28 -20.25 -10.04 5.49
C LEU A 28 -21.64 -10.59 5.12
N HIS A 29 -22.47 -9.74 4.54
CA HIS A 29 -23.85 -10.08 4.22
C HIS A 29 -24.08 -10.03 2.71
N ARG A 30 -24.63 -11.10 2.14
CA ARG A 30 -25.13 -11.13 0.76
C ARG A 30 -26.64 -10.99 0.75
N PHE A 31 -27.21 -10.17 -0.14
CA PHE A 31 -28.65 -10.11 -0.31
C PHE A 31 -29.15 -11.25 -1.22
N SER A 32 -30.38 -11.70 -1.00
CA SER A 32 -30.95 -12.86 -1.69
C SER A 32 -31.28 -12.63 -3.16
N TYR A 33 -31.33 -11.38 -3.60
CA TYR A 33 -31.51 -10.99 -4.99
C TYR A 33 -30.17 -10.75 -5.73
N ASP A 34 -29.04 -11.04 -5.09
CA ASP A 34 -27.73 -10.91 -5.69
C ASP A 34 -27.38 -12.15 -6.49
N ASP A 35 -26.92 -11.97 -7.73
CA ASP A 35 -26.39 -13.04 -8.57
C ASP A 35 -25.15 -13.68 -7.92
N GLU A 36 -25.01 -15.00 -8.07
CA GLU A 36 -24.11 -15.84 -7.28
C GLU A 36 -22.62 -15.54 -7.51
N SER A 37 -22.27 -14.97 -8.67
CA SER A 37 -20.88 -14.88 -9.14
C SER A 37 -20.15 -13.57 -8.83
N GLU A 38 -20.82 -12.47 -8.47
CA GLU A 38 -20.18 -11.14 -8.63
C GLU A 38 -20.21 -10.21 -7.42
N GLN A 39 -20.92 -10.55 -6.33
CA GLN A 39 -21.18 -9.58 -5.28
C GLN A 39 -20.30 -9.74 -4.04
N GLN A 40 -19.09 -9.22 -4.16
CA GLN A 40 -18.11 -9.16 -3.07
C GLN A 40 -18.16 -7.81 -2.33
N ILE A 41 -17.42 -7.71 -1.22
CA ILE A 41 -17.22 -6.45 -0.48
C ILE A 41 -15.84 -5.91 -0.79
N TYR A 42 -15.74 -4.59 -0.96
CA TYR A 42 -14.50 -3.93 -1.36
C TYR A 42 -14.09 -2.82 -0.38
N MET A 43 -12.78 -2.72 -0.17
CA MET A 43 -12.13 -1.66 0.58
C MET A 43 -10.88 -1.21 -0.19
N THR A 44 -10.51 0.06 -0.06
CA THR A 44 -9.23 0.58 -0.57
C THR A 44 -8.43 1.17 0.58
N LEU A 45 -7.18 0.75 0.71
CA LEU A 45 -6.20 1.31 1.64
C LEU A 45 -5.21 2.19 0.86
N ASN A 46 -5.43 3.49 0.92
CA ASN A 46 -4.58 4.50 0.27
C ASN A 46 -3.29 4.74 1.08
N GLU A 47 -2.34 5.48 0.50
CA GLU A 47 -1.11 5.95 1.15
C GLU A 47 -1.32 6.32 2.64
N GLY A 48 -0.56 5.64 3.52
CA GLY A 48 -0.57 5.89 4.97
C GLY A 48 -1.80 5.38 5.72
N SER A 49 -2.82 4.88 5.03
CA SER A 49 -4.03 4.34 5.66
C SER A 49 -3.73 2.98 6.29
N LYS A 50 -4.38 2.65 7.40
CA LYS A 50 -4.14 1.42 8.14
C LYS A 50 -5.44 0.69 8.44
N LEU A 51 -5.43 -0.63 8.25
CA LEU A 51 -6.46 -1.53 8.76
C LEU A 51 -5.82 -2.53 9.71
N SER A 52 -6.37 -2.68 10.92
CA SER A 52 -5.94 -3.72 11.83
C SER A 52 -7.10 -4.50 12.43
N PHE A 53 -6.86 -5.79 12.63
CA PHE A 53 -7.77 -6.68 13.34
C PHE A 53 -7.13 -7.08 14.67
N GLY A 54 -7.79 -6.75 15.77
CA GLY A 54 -7.39 -7.17 17.11
C GLY A 54 -7.73 -8.64 17.39
N GLY A 55 -7.21 -9.21 18.47
CA GLY A 55 -7.34 -10.65 18.76
C GLY A 55 -8.78 -11.16 19.02
N ASN A 56 -9.74 -10.26 19.21
CA ASN A 56 -11.17 -10.61 19.31
C ASN A 56 -11.92 -10.41 17.99
N ALA A 57 -11.23 -9.97 16.94
CA ALA A 57 -11.85 -9.75 15.65
C ALA A 57 -12.21 -11.08 14.99
N ARG A 58 -13.43 -11.14 14.46
CA ARG A 58 -13.92 -12.28 13.69
C ARG A 58 -14.62 -11.78 12.45
N ILE A 59 -14.32 -12.40 11.31
CA ILE A 59 -15.00 -12.14 10.06
C ILE A 59 -15.82 -13.39 9.74
N HIS A 60 -17.11 -13.21 9.49
CA HIS A 60 -17.97 -14.33 9.11
C HIS A 60 -19.06 -13.88 8.14
N ASN A 61 -19.57 -14.86 7.39
CA ASN A 61 -20.73 -14.69 6.54
C ASN A 61 -22.01 -14.92 7.37
N ASN A 62 -23.06 -14.16 7.08
CA ASN A 62 -24.39 -14.38 7.66
C ASN A 62 -25.34 -15.09 6.68
N THR A 63 -24.80 -15.98 5.85
CA THR A 63 -25.57 -16.54 4.72
C THR A 63 -25.23 -18.01 4.48
N ASN A 64 -26.24 -18.82 4.16
CA ASN A 64 -26.10 -20.25 3.88
C ASN A 64 -25.82 -20.54 2.39
N TYR A 65 -24.99 -19.72 1.75
CA TYR A 65 -24.67 -19.87 0.33
C TYR A 65 -23.39 -20.68 0.12
N ASP A 66 -23.31 -21.40 -0.99
CA ASP A 66 -22.17 -22.28 -1.32
C ASP A 66 -20.85 -21.50 -1.49
N THR A 67 -20.94 -20.25 -1.96
CA THR A 67 -19.77 -19.37 -2.12
C THR A 67 -19.80 -18.26 -1.08
N PRO A 68 -18.80 -18.16 -0.19
CA PRO A 68 -18.74 -17.10 0.82
C PRO A 68 -18.43 -15.74 0.19
N VAL A 69 -19.01 -14.68 0.75
CA VAL A 69 -18.57 -13.30 0.47
C VAL A 69 -17.22 -13.09 1.14
N LYS A 70 -16.32 -12.44 0.41
CA LYS A 70 -14.99 -12.03 0.85
C LYS A 70 -14.90 -10.51 0.94
N LEU A 71 -14.06 -10.07 1.87
CA LEU A 71 -13.57 -8.70 1.96
C LEU A 71 -12.33 -8.57 1.08
N ASN A 72 -12.49 -7.90 -0.07
CA ASN A 72 -11.42 -7.61 -1.00
C ASN A 72 -10.82 -6.24 -0.71
N ILE A 73 -9.51 -6.19 -0.47
CA ILE A 73 -8.81 -4.98 -0.02
C ILE A 73 -7.79 -4.60 -1.09
N TYR A 74 -8.03 -3.48 -1.78
CA TYR A 74 -7.07 -2.89 -2.70
C TYR A 74 -5.97 -2.15 -1.93
N MET A 75 -4.73 -2.62 -2.05
CA MET A 75 -3.54 -2.16 -1.35
C MET A 75 -2.84 -1.03 -2.14
N LYS A 76 -3.37 0.19 -2.06
CA LYS A 76 -2.86 1.40 -2.75
C LYS A 76 -1.90 2.21 -1.86
N GLY A 77 -0.94 1.55 -1.23
CA GLY A 77 0.05 2.16 -0.34
C GLY A 77 -0.36 2.30 1.12
N GLY A 78 -1.49 1.70 1.52
CA GLY A 78 -1.83 1.50 2.93
C GLY A 78 -1.29 0.18 3.49
N THR A 79 -1.47 -0.04 4.79
CA THR A 79 -1.03 -1.26 5.48
C THR A 79 -2.20 -2.01 6.11
N VAL A 80 -2.07 -3.34 6.18
CA VAL A 80 -3.06 -4.22 6.79
C VAL A 80 -2.40 -5.18 7.76
N ASN A 81 -2.98 -5.31 8.96
CA ASN A 81 -2.56 -6.29 9.95
C ASN A 81 -3.67 -7.32 10.18
N LEU A 82 -3.46 -8.54 9.66
CA LEU A 82 -4.37 -9.68 9.78
C LEU A 82 -3.98 -10.64 10.93
N SER A 83 -2.94 -10.33 11.72
CA SER A 83 -2.42 -11.25 12.74
C SER A 83 -3.41 -11.57 13.86
N GLY A 84 -4.36 -10.67 14.14
CA GLY A 84 -5.41 -10.90 15.14
C GLY A 84 -6.57 -11.76 14.67
N LEU A 85 -6.61 -12.16 13.38
CA LEU A 85 -7.65 -13.01 12.83
C LEU A 85 -7.30 -14.50 12.99
N ASP A 86 -8.33 -15.32 13.21
CA ASP A 86 -8.23 -16.78 13.12
C ASP A 86 -8.07 -17.27 11.67
N ALA A 87 -7.87 -18.58 11.49
CA ALA A 87 -7.65 -19.15 10.16
C ALA A 87 -8.86 -18.96 9.22
N ASP A 88 -10.07 -19.19 9.74
CA ASP A 88 -11.32 -19.10 8.97
C ASP A 88 -11.60 -17.66 8.55
N SER A 89 -11.47 -16.70 9.46
CA SER A 89 -11.63 -15.27 9.16
C SER A 89 -10.61 -14.79 8.13
N ARG A 90 -9.37 -15.29 8.17
CA ARG A 90 -8.33 -14.93 7.19
C ARG A 90 -8.66 -15.39 5.78
N GLN A 91 -9.32 -16.54 5.62
CA GLN A 91 -9.74 -17.03 4.30
C GLN A 91 -10.81 -16.14 3.63
N LEU A 92 -11.51 -15.32 4.43
CA LEU A 92 -12.50 -14.35 3.96
C LEU A 92 -11.89 -13.00 3.57
N VAL A 93 -10.57 -12.81 3.72
CA VAL A 93 -9.89 -11.59 3.30
C VAL A 93 -9.06 -11.89 2.06
N ASN A 94 -9.20 -11.03 1.05
CA ASN A 94 -8.39 -11.05 -0.14
C ASN A 94 -7.63 -9.72 -0.27
N LEU A 95 -6.32 -9.78 -0.41
CA LEU A 95 -5.49 -8.59 -0.64
C LEU A 95 -5.20 -8.47 -2.14
N ILE A 96 -5.55 -7.34 -2.73
CA ILE A 96 -5.38 -7.05 -4.15
C ILE A 96 -4.31 -5.97 -4.29
N TYR A 97 -3.24 -6.29 -5.00
CA TYR A 97 -2.11 -5.41 -5.26
C TYR A 97 -2.09 -4.98 -6.72
N ASP A 98 -1.47 -3.84 -7.01
CA ASP A 98 -1.12 -3.50 -8.38
C ASP A 98 0.06 -4.36 -8.83
N GLU A 99 -0.01 -4.81 -10.08
CA GLU A 99 1.05 -5.59 -10.70
C GLU A 99 2.22 -4.67 -11.07
N ALA A 100 3.44 -5.14 -10.81
CA ALA A 100 4.61 -4.43 -11.27
C ALA A 100 4.78 -4.60 -12.78
N GLU A 101 5.20 -3.53 -13.45
CA GLU A 101 5.61 -3.57 -14.85
C GLU A 101 6.90 -4.41 -15.00
N PRO A 102 7.12 -5.09 -16.14
CA PRO A 102 8.31 -5.91 -16.35
C PRO A 102 9.63 -5.14 -16.25
N ASN A 103 9.64 -3.86 -16.61
CA ASN A 103 10.83 -3.02 -16.47
C ASN A 103 10.79 -2.26 -15.14
N PHE A 104 11.88 -2.36 -14.36
CA PHE A 104 12.01 -1.68 -13.07
C PHE A 104 11.76 -0.17 -13.12
N SER A 105 12.24 0.51 -14.17
CA SER A 105 12.05 1.97 -14.32
C SER A 105 10.59 2.36 -14.46
N ASP A 106 9.76 1.52 -15.08
CA ASP A 106 8.35 1.81 -15.34
C ASP A 106 7.51 1.73 -14.05
N ASN A 107 8.05 1.07 -13.02
CA ASN A 107 7.47 0.98 -11.70
C ASN A 107 7.74 2.19 -10.80
N ILE A 108 8.62 3.11 -11.21
CA ILE A 108 9.08 4.23 -10.38
C ILE A 108 8.50 5.53 -10.90
N LYS A 109 7.92 6.33 -10.00
CA LYS A 109 7.40 7.66 -10.32
C LYS A 109 7.86 8.67 -9.28
N ILE A 110 8.64 9.66 -9.71
CA ILE A 110 9.03 10.78 -8.87
C ILE A 110 7.84 11.73 -8.71
N LEU A 111 7.51 12.06 -7.46
CA LEU A 111 6.36 12.86 -7.08
C LEU A 111 6.84 14.27 -6.75
N GLY A 112 6.78 15.14 -7.76
CA GLY A 112 7.27 16.51 -7.67
C GLY A 112 8.68 16.62 -8.25
N ASN A 113 8.82 17.50 -9.23
CA ASN A 113 10.09 17.93 -9.78
C ASN A 113 9.84 19.31 -10.40
N PRO A 114 10.40 20.41 -9.87
CA PRO A 114 11.43 20.48 -8.84
C PRO A 114 10.97 20.07 -7.42
N VAL A 115 11.92 19.72 -6.56
CA VAL A 115 11.72 19.33 -5.14
C VAL A 115 12.35 20.36 -4.20
N SER A 116 11.81 20.54 -3.00
CA SER A 116 12.34 21.48 -1.99
C SER A 116 12.96 20.77 -0.80
N ASP A 117 12.11 20.26 0.10
CA ASP A 117 12.53 19.74 1.41
C ASP A 117 12.48 18.22 1.47
N ASN A 118 11.50 17.61 0.80
CA ASN A 118 11.30 16.16 0.80
C ASN A 118 11.22 15.65 -0.64
N LEU A 119 12.11 14.73 -0.98
CA LEU A 119 12.01 13.96 -2.21
C LEU A 119 10.98 12.86 -1.98
N ARG A 120 9.91 12.86 -2.79
CA ARG A 120 8.87 11.83 -2.73
C ARG A 120 8.84 11.07 -4.04
N PHE A 121 8.68 9.76 -3.95
CA PHE A 121 8.45 8.90 -5.11
C PHE A 121 7.59 7.71 -4.74
N SER A 122 6.89 7.15 -5.72
CA SER A 122 6.19 5.89 -5.58
C SER A 122 6.89 4.80 -6.36
N MET A 123 6.89 3.58 -5.82
CA MET A 123 7.41 2.39 -6.48
C MET A 123 6.46 1.21 -6.32
N THR A 124 6.10 0.55 -7.42
CA THR A 124 5.35 -0.71 -7.39
C THR A 124 6.32 -1.88 -7.38
N SER A 125 6.09 -2.87 -6.51
CA SER A 125 6.92 -4.08 -6.40
C SER A 125 6.06 -5.33 -6.25
N ASP A 126 6.48 -6.45 -6.83
CA ASP A 126 5.81 -7.75 -6.65
C ASP A 126 6.30 -8.51 -5.42
N TYR A 127 7.37 -8.02 -4.79
CA TYR A 127 8.06 -8.68 -3.69
C TYR A 127 8.38 -7.70 -2.55
N VAL A 128 8.77 -8.28 -1.42
CA VAL A 128 9.24 -7.57 -0.24
C VAL A 128 10.77 -7.57 -0.28
N SER A 129 11.40 -6.39 -0.22
CA SER A 129 12.86 -6.27 -0.24
C SER A 129 13.33 -4.96 0.37
N ASP A 130 14.64 -4.80 0.50
CA ASP A 130 15.27 -3.51 0.75
C ASP A 130 15.68 -2.85 -0.57
N VAL A 131 15.53 -1.53 -0.65
CA VAL A 131 16.02 -0.69 -1.76
C VAL A 131 16.93 0.39 -1.20
N THR A 132 18.05 0.61 -1.87
CA THR A 132 18.98 1.69 -1.53
C THR A 132 18.63 2.94 -2.32
N ILE A 133 18.49 4.06 -1.62
CA ILE A 133 18.21 5.38 -2.17
C ILE A 133 19.49 6.19 -2.05
N SER A 134 20.04 6.65 -3.16
CA SER A 134 21.23 7.49 -3.17
C SER A 134 21.01 8.76 -3.98
N LEU A 135 21.56 9.87 -3.50
CA LEU A 135 21.66 11.11 -4.28
C LEU A 135 23.13 11.43 -4.56
N PHE A 136 23.42 11.78 -5.80
CA PHE A 136 24.74 12.24 -6.24
C PHE A 136 24.66 13.67 -6.75
N SER A 137 25.59 14.52 -6.36
CA SER A 137 25.76 15.85 -6.96
C SER A 137 26.38 15.76 -8.35
N ILE A 138 26.37 16.87 -9.09
CA ILE A 138 26.87 16.94 -10.48
C ILE A 138 28.37 16.59 -10.64
N ASP A 139 29.15 16.75 -9.57
CA ASP A 139 30.56 16.34 -9.49
C ASP A 139 30.74 14.85 -9.13
N GLY A 140 29.64 14.10 -8.99
CA GLY A 140 29.64 12.66 -8.70
C GLY A 140 29.77 12.32 -7.21
N LYS A 141 29.79 13.31 -6.31
CA LYS A 141 29.84 13.04 -4.87
C LYS A 141 28.48 12.53 -4.38
N ARG A 142 28.47 11.39 -3.69
CA ARG A 142 27.27 10.90 -2.98
C ARG A 142 26.97 11.78 -1.78
N VAL A 143 25.81 12.41 -1.77
CA VAL A 143 25.35 13.32 -0.70
C VAL A 143 24.27 12.72 0.19
N LEU A 144 23.62 11.64 -0.26
CA LEU A 144 22.63 10.88 0.51
C LEU A 144 22.76 9.39 0.19
N ASN A 145 22.56 8.53 1.18
CA ASN A 145 22.49 7.08 1.04
C ASN A 145 21.61 6.49 2.15
N GLU A 146 20.39 6.07 1.82
CA GLU A 146 19.41 5.52 2.75
C GLU A 146 18.97 4.12 2.31
N PHE A 147 18.57 3.29 3.27
CA PHE A 147 17.97 1.99 3.02
C PHE A 147 16.48 2.07 3.34
N GLN A 148 15.66 1.59 2.42
CA GLN A 148 14.21 1.60 2.57
C GLN A 148 13.67 0.19 2.36
N PHE A 149 12.99 -0.32 3.38
CA PHE A 149 12.21 -1.55 3.26
C PHE A 149 10.93 -1.26 2.47
N ILE A 150 10.63 -2.12 1.50
CA ILE A 150 9.47 -2.03 0.63
C ILE A 150 8.61 -3.29 0.75
N ASN A 151 7.30 -3.11 0.60
CA ASN A 151 6.33 -4.20 0.58
C ASN A 151 5.91 -4.52 -0.85
N LYS A 152 5.20 -5.64 -1.01
CA LYS A 152 4.47 -5.91 -2.24
C LYS A 152 3.39 -4.83 -2.47
N GLY A 153 3.21 -4.45 -3.74
CA GLY A 153 2.32 -3.39 -4.21
C GLY A 153 2.99 -2.02 -4.28
N ILE A 154 2.18 -0.98 -4.20
CA ILE A 154 2.64 0.41 -4.23
C ILE A 154 3.26 0.78 -2.89
N ASN A 155 4.48 1.31 -2.94
CA ASN A 155 5.17 1.92 -1.82
C ASN A 155 5.32 3.41 -2.09
N TYR A 156 5.01 4.23 -1.09
CA TYR A 156 5.31 5.67 -1.10
C TYR A 156 6.50 5.90 -0.19
N ILE A 157 7.54 6.50 -0.76
CA ILE A 157 8.82 6.71 -0.09
C ILE A 157 9.10 8.20 -0.06
N GLU A 158 9.57 8.66 1.09
CA GLU A 158 9.88 10.05 1.37
C GLU A 158 11.23 10.13 2.05
N THR A 159 12.13 10.92 1.48
CA THR A 159 13.48 11.16 1.98
C THR A 159 13.67 12.65 2.24
N ASP A 160 14.16 12.98 3.44
CA ASP A 160 14.50 14.36 3.81
C ASP A 160 15.76 14.82 3.07
N ILE A 161 15.60 15.87 2.27
CA ILE A 161 16.67 16.53 1.51
C ILE A 161 16.83 18.00 1.93
N SER A 162 16.21 18.41 3.04
CA SER A 162 16.18 19.78 3.55
C SER A 162 17.56 20.36 3.86
N ASN A 163 18.60 19.52 3.98
CA ASN A 163 19.98 19.94 4.21
C ASN A 163 20.82 20.04 2.91
N LEU A 164 20.29 19.65 1.75
CA LEU A 164 21.04 19.64 0.48
C LEU A 164 20.91 20.97 -0.27
N PRO A 165 21.99 21.64 -0.72
CA PRO A 165 21.89 22.91 -1.44
C PRO A 165 21.00 22.86 -2.69
N ASN A 166 20.52 24.04 -3.14
CA ASN A 166 19.82 24.14 -4.42
C ASN A 166 20.76 23.70 -5.56
N GLY A 167 20.25 22.91 -6.49
CA GLY A 167 21.07 22.38 -7.56
C GLY A 167 20.52 21.14 -8.24
N LEU A 168 21.28 20.64 -9.20
CA LEU A 168 20.98 19.42 -9.95
C LEU A 168 21.61 18.21 -9.26
N TYR A 169 20.81 17.15 -9.09
CA TYR A 169 21.24 15.90 -8.49
C TYR A 169 20.76 14.71 -9.32
N PHE A 170 21.44 13.58 -9.14
CA PHE A 170 21.05 12.29 -9.71
C PHE A 170 20.54 11.39 -8.60
N LEU A 171 19.27 11.01 -8.69
CA LEU A 171 18.63 10.00 -7.86
C LEU A 171 18.98 8.63 -8.40
N HIS A 172 19.55 7.79 -7.55
CA HIS A 172 19.79 6.38 -7.81
C HIS A 172 18.93 5.56 -6.87
N LEU A 173 18.08 4.70 -7.43
CA LEU A 173 17.34 3.68 -6.69
C LEU A 173 17.88 2.31 -7.09
N GLN A 174 18.35 1.54 -6.11
CA GLN A 174 18.99 0.26 -6.35
C GLN A 174 18.28 -0.85 -5.58
N SER A 175 17.76 -1.83 -6.32
CA SER A 175 17.32 -3.12 -5.78
C SER A 175 18.50 -4.12 -5.82
N GLU A 176 18.26 -5.38 -5.46
CA GLU A 176 19.29 -6.42 -5.52
C GLU A 176 19.87 -6.62 -6.93
N THR A 177 19.03 -6.45 -7.97
CA THR A 177 19.37 -6.80 -9.34
C THR A 177 19.32 -5.62 -10.31
N GLU A 178 18.68 -4.52 -9.94
CA GLU A 178 18.35 -3.44 -10.85
C GLU A 178 18.73 -2.08 -10.28
N THR A 179 18.94 -1.12 -11.18
CA THR A 179 19.22 0.26 -10.81
C THR A 179 18.44 1.20 -11.71
N PHE A 180 17.78 2.16 -11.09
CA PHE A 180 17.11 3.27 -11.75
C PHE A 180 17.90 4.54 -11.45
N THR A 181 18.04 5.39 -12.47
CA THR A 181 18.68 6.69 -12.33
C THR A 181 17.81 7.75 -12.98
N ASP A 182 17.57 8.84 -12.25
CA ASP A 182 16.86 10.01 -12.77
C ASP A 182 17.44 11.30 -12.22
N LYS A 183 17.16 12.40 -12.90
CA LYS A 183 17.67 13.73 -12.61
C LYS A 183 16.61 14.53 -11.87
N ILE A 184 16.96 15.02 -10.69
CA ILE A 184 16.09 15.85 -9.86
C ILE A 184 16.69 17.25 -9.69
N LEU A 185 15.82 18.26 -9.67
CA LEU A 185 16.20 19.64 -9.39
C LEU A 185 15.74 20.02 -7.99
N ILE A 186 16.68 20.38 -7.11
CA ILE A 186 16.38 20.91 -5.77
C ILE A 186 16.29 22.43 -5.84
N MET A 187 15.15 23.00 -5.44
CA MET A 187 14.90 24.45 -5.36
C MET A 187 14.17 24.81 -4.06
N ARG A 188 14.66 25.83 -3.36
CA ARG A 188 14.05 26.47 -2.19
C ARG A 188 13.61 27.89 -2.53
#